data_AF-A0A2E2Q091-F1
#
_entry.id   AF-A0A2E2Q091-F1
#
_cell.length_a   1.000
_cell.length_b   1.000
_cell.length_c   1.000
_cell.angle_alpha   90.00
_cell.angle_beta   90.00
_cell.angle_gamma   90.00
#
_symmetry.space_group_name_H-M   'P 1'
#
loop_
_entity.id
_entity.type
_entity.pdbx_description
1 polymer ?
#
loop_
_entity_poly.entity_id
_entity_poly.type
_entity_poly.pdbx_seq_one_letter_code
_entity_poly.pdbx_strand_id
1 'polypeptide(L)'
;MTAWSQETLTLLAHTVHYALVAGGLIGLGWLLVPQLVTPHGSRAARHVADAAPRDPFEARVAALRTAAAHGRLATLEPPAPVAPAPASASALTARTLPRDVALLLPLAVVSSTAAAGVHAAMGPLHFREATLFGLFFAGAALAQLGWTALVLRSVTPALLRAGVALNLGCVVLWAATRAWGLPLGLMPTPEPVGPWDLAAAAWELGVVAACAALLRARPPTSYAGLRLPAWVDWHRGATTTAVVSVLALLVLSLSGAGG
;
A
#
# COMPACT_ATOMS: atom_id res chain seq x y z
N MET A 1 5.02 24.40 30.39
CA MET A 1 5.17 23.69 29.11
C MET A 1 6.50 24.09 28.52
N THR A 2 7.46 23.17 28.44
CA THR A 2 8.78 23.46 27.84
C THR A 2 8.60 23.69 26.35
N ALA A 3 8.96 24.90 25.88
CA ALA A 3 9.07 25.14 24.44
C ALA A 3 10.22 24.27 23.92
N TRP A 4 9.92 23.38 22.98
CA TRP A 4 10.91 22.49 22.37
C TRP A 4 11.84 23.33 21.49
N SER A 5 13.15 23.10 21.57
CA SER A 5 14.10 23.82 20.71
C SER A 5 14.01 23.29 19.27
N GLN A 6 14.39 24.14 18.30
CA GLN A 6 14.46 23.77 16.88
C GLN A 6 15.38 22.55 16.64
N GLU A 7 16.42 22.43 17.45
CA GLU A 7 17.32 21.28 17.46
C GLU A 7 16.58 20.00 17.89
N THR A 8 15.78 20.04 18.95
CA THR A 8 15.00 18.87 19.38
C THR A 8 13.97 18.45 18.32
N LEU A 9 13.29 19.41 17.68
CA LEU A 9 12.33 19.13 16.60
C LEU A 9 13.01 18.49 15.39
N THR A 10 14.18 19.01 15.01
CA THR A 10 15.00 18.47 13.92
C THR A 10 15.46 17.03 14.21
N LEU A 11 15.95 16.76 15.42
CA LEU A 11 16.37 15.43 15.85
C LEU A 11 15.21 14.44 15.85
N LEU A 12 14.05 14.84 16.35
CA LEU A 12 12.85 13.99 16.35
C LEU A 12 12.42 13.63 14.93
N ALA A 13 12.39 14.60 14.01
CA ALA A 13 12.00 14.36 12.62
C ALA A 13 12.96 13.40 11.91
N HIS A 14 14.29 13.58 12.06
CA HIS A 14 15.27 12.62 11.57
C HIS A 14 15.10 11.24 12.19
N THR A 15 14.85 11.17 13.49
CA THR A 15 14.62 9.90 14.20
C THR A 15 13.41 9.16 13.63
N VAL A 16 12.29 9.87 13.42
CA VAL A 16 11.08 9.30 12.80
C VAL A 16 11.38 8.83 11.38
N HIS A 17 12.04 9.65 10.56
CA HIS A 17 12.41 9.28 9.20
C HIS A 17 13.28 8.02 9.16
N TYR A 18 14.38 7.98 9.93
CA TYR A 18 15.28 6.82 9.98
C TYR A 18 14.61 5.60 10.60
N ALA A 19 13.72 5.77 11.58
CA ALA A 19 12.93 4.66 12.12
C ALA A 19 12.00 4.05 11.07
N LEU A 20 11.38 4.87 10.21
CA LEU A 20 10.56 4.40 9.09
C LEU A 20 11.40 3.66 8.05
N VAL A 21 12.56 4.19 7.69
CA VAL A 21 13.49 3.54 6.75
C VAL A 21 13.98 2.21 7.32
N ALA A 22 14.47 2.20 8.56
CA ALA A 22 14.95 0.98 9.22
C ALA A 22 13.83 -0.05 9.41
N GLY A 23 12.65 0.37 9.86
CA GLY A 23 11.48 -0.50 9.98
C GLY A 23 11.04 -1.08 8.63
N GLY A 24 11.07 -0.27 7.57
CA GLY A 24 10.82 -0.71 6.20
C GLY A 24 11.83 -1.76 5.72
N LEU A 25 13.12 -1.54 5.97
CA LEU A 25 14.19 -2.48 5.64
C LEU A 25 14.09 -3.79 6.44
N ILE A 26 13.77 -3.73 7.73
CA ILE A 26 13.54 -4.92 8.56
C ILE A 26 12.34 -5.72 8.02
N GLY A 27 11.24 -5.04 7.69
CA GLY A 27 10.07 -5.66 7.06
C GLY A 27 10.40 -6.31 5.72
N LEU A 28 11.22 -5.65 4.90
CA LEU A 28 11.68 -6.19 3.61
C LEU A 28 12.59 -7.42 3.79
N GLY A 29 13.51 -7.38 4.75
CA GLY A 29 14.36 -8.52 5.10
C GLY A 29 13.54 -9.73 5.52
N TRP A 30 12.54 -9.53 6.38
CA TRP A 30 11.56 -10.56 6.75
C TRP A 30 10.78 -11.13 5.56
N LEU A 31 10.58 -10.35 4.49
CA LEU A 31 9.87 -10.77 3.30
C LEU A 31 10.74 -11.59 2.33
N LEU A 32 11.96 -11.14 2.09
CA LEU A 32 12.85 -11.74 1.11
C LEU A 32 13.54 -12.99 1.66
N VAL A 33 13.86 -13.03 2.96
CA VAL A 33 14.61 -14.15 3.55
C VAL A 33 13.87 -15.50 3.40
N PRO A 34 12.59 -15.66 3.76
CA PRO A 34 11.88 -16.94 3.58
C PRO A 34 11.74 -17.31 2.09
N GLN A 35 11.68 -16.32 1.21
CA GLN A 35 11.58 -16.50 -0.23
C GLN A 35 12.89 -16.95 -0.89
N LEU A 36 14.03 -16.58 -0.31
CA LEU A 36 15.36 -17.01 -0.73
C LEU A 36 15.72 -18.39 -0.14
N VAL A 37 15.19 -18.70 1.04
CA VAL A 37 15.46 -19.96 1.77
C VAL A 37 14.50 -21.09 1.34
N THR A 38 13.36 -20.79 0.71
CA THR A 38 12.42 -21.83 0.24
C THR A 38 12.86 -22.49 -1.08
N PRO A 39 12.98 -23.82 -1.13
CA PRO A 39 13.41 -24.53 -2.34
C PRO A 39 12.48 -24.30 -3.55
N HIS A 40 13.07 -24.18 -4.75
CA HIS A 40 12.35 -23.92 -6.01
C HIS A 40 11.21 -24.92 -6.31
N GLY A 41 11.34 -26.18 -5.90
CA GLY A 41 10.30 -27.20 -6.07
C GLY A 41 8.99 -26.91 -5.33
N SER A 42 9.06 -26.26 -4.16
CA SER A 42 7.90 -25.84 -3.37
C SER A 42 7.15 -24.67 -4.01
N ARG A 43 7.84 -23.85 -4.81
CA ARG A 43 7.25 -22.74 -5.57
C ARG A 43 6.45 -23.24 -6.78
N ALA A 44 6.98 -24.22 -7.52
CA ALA A 44 6.30 -24.82 -8.65
C ALA A 44 5.01 -25.52 -8.22
N ALA A 45 5.04 -26.26 -7.09
CA ALA A 45 3.85 -26.92 -6.54
C ALA A 45 2.74 -25.92 -6.14
N ARG A 46 3.08 -24.76 -5.56
CA ARG A 46 2.12 -23.70 -5.24
C ARG A 46 1.51 -23.04 -6.47
N HIS A 47 2.31 -22.79 -7.51
CA HIS A 47 1.81 -22.23 -8.77
C HIS A 47 0.83 -23.17 -9.49
N VAL A 48 1.06 -24.48 -9.40
CA VAL A 48 0.14 -25.50 -9.93
C VAL A 48 -1.14 -25.57 -9.09
N ALA A 49 -1.06 -25.43 -7.77
CA ALA A 49 -2.22 -25.34 -6.89
C ALA A 49 -3.07 -24.06 -7.14
N ASP A 50 -2.43 -22.91 -7.39
CA ASP A 50 -3.11 -21.67 -7.76
C ASP A 50 -3.74 -21.71 -9.16
N ALA A 51 -3.28 -22.60 -10.02
CA ALA A 51 -3.81 -22.87 -11.35
C ALA A 51 -4.93 -23.93 -11.34
N ALA A 52 -5.30 -24.46 -10.17
CA ALA A 52 -6.47 -25.33 -10.05
C ALA A 52 -7.74 -24.57 -10.48
N PRO A 53 -8.69 -25.25 -11.17
CA PRO A 53 -9.86 -24.59 -11.72
C PRO A 53 -10.66 -23.89 -10.63
N ARG A 54 -10.92 -22.59 -10.80
CA ARG A 54 -11.46 -21.73 -9.73
C ARG A 54 -12.97 -21.74 -9.68
N ASP A 55 -13.62 -22.24 -10.73
CA ASP A 55 -15.05 -22.49 -10.78
C ASP A 55 -15.37 -23.88 -11.37
N PRO A 56 -16.59 -24.40 -11.14
CA PRO A 56 -17.01 -25.71 -11.66
C PRO A 56 -17.06 -25.78 -13.20
N PHE A 57 -17.06 -24.66 -13.89
CA PHE A 57 -17.08 -24.57 -15.35
C PHE A 57 -15.66 -24.69 -15.93
N GLU A 58 -14.67 -23.98 -15.38
CA GLU A 58 -13.25 -24.13 -15.65
C GLU A 58 -12.79 -25.56 -15.38
N ALA A 59 -13.28 -26.21 -14.31
CA ALA A 59 -12.96 -27.61 -14.02
C ALA A 59 -13.43 -28.54 -15.14
N ARG A 60 -14.64 -28.30 -15.66
CA ARG A 60 -15.20 -29.05 -16.78
C ARG A 60 -14.45 -28.78 -18.08
N VAL A 61 -14.11 -27.51 -18.35
CA VAL A 61 -13.34 -27.12 -19.55
C VAL A 61 -11.92 -27.70 -19.50
N ALA A 62 -11.27 -27.72 -18.35
CA ALA A 62 -9.95 -28.33 -18.16
C ALA A 62 -10.01 -29.85 -18.35
N ALA A 63 -11.01 -30.53 -17.77
CA ALA A 63 -11.23 -31.96 -17.98
C ALA A 63 -11.48 -32.30 -19.45
N LEU A 64 -12.27 -31.48 -20.16
CA LEU A 64 -12.52 -31.60 -21.61
C LEU A 64 -11.25 -31.42 -22.44
N ARG A 65 -10.40 -30.43 -22.13
CA ARG A 65 -9.11 -30.24 -22.82
C ARG A 65 -8.18 -31.42 -22.61
N THR A 66 -8.10 -31.94 -21.39
CA THR A 66 -7.27 -33.11 -21.09
C THR A 66 -7.80 -34.35 -21.81
N ALA A 67 -9.10 -34.57 -21.83
CA ALA A 67 -9.71 -35.66 -22.57
C ALA A 67 -9.47 -35.55 -24.09
N ALA A 68 -9.55 -34.34 -24.64
CA ALA A 68 -9.23 -34.05 -26.05
C ALA A 68 -7.77 -34.35 -26.38
N ALA A 69 -6.83 -33.91 -25.54
CA ALA A 69 -5.40 -34.14 -25.74
C ALA A 69 -5.03 -35.64 -25.74
N HIS A 70 -5.82 -36.48 -25.07
CA HIS A 70 -5.62 -37.92 -25.01
C HIS A 70 -6.55 -38.71 -25.97
N GLY A 71 -7.26 -38.03 -26.88
CA GLY A 71 -8.14 -38.67 -27.86
C GLY A 71 -9.38 -39.36 -27.24
N ARG A 72 -9.78 -38.97 -26.04
CA ARG A 72 -10.84 -39.59 -25.23
C ARG A 72 -12.16 -38.80 -25.20
N LEU A 73 -12.35 -37.84 -26.11
CA LEU A 73 -13.57 -37.03 -26.19
C LEU A 73 -14.85 -37.87 -26.35
N ALA A 74 -14.76 -39.02 -27.03
CA ALA A 74 -15.90 -39.90 -27.30
C ALA A 74 -16.24 -40.88 -26.15
N THR A 75 -15.39 -41.00 -25.12
CA THR A 75 -15.58 -41.92 -23.99
C THR A 75 -15.87 -41.19 -22.68
N LEU A 76 -16.27 -39.92 -22.75
CA LEU A 76 -16.67 -39.18 -21.56
C LEU A 76 -18.01 -39.72 -21.06
N GLU A 77 -17.93 -40.62 -20.08
CA GLU A 77 -19.06 -41.01 -19.27
C GLU A 77 -19.63 -39.73 -18.60
N PRO A 78 -20.97 -39.55 -18.55
CA PRO A 78 -21.57 -38.39 -17.89
C PRO A 78 -20.99 -38.29 -16.48
N PRO A 79 -20.53 -37.09 -16.04
CA PRO A 79 -19.92 -36.98 -14.73
C PRO A 79 -20.94 -37.44 -13.70
N ALA A 80 -20.55 -38.43 -12.87
CA ALA A 80 -21.36 -38.83 -11.74
C ALA A 80 -21.76 -37.57 -10.97
N PRO A 81 -23.04 -37.41 -10.56
CA PRO A 81 -23.46 -36.25 -9.81
C PRO A 81 -22.56 -36.13 -8.59
N VAL A 82 -21.68 -35.13 -8.61
CA VAL A 82 -20.83 -34.81 -7.47
C VAL A 82 -21.79 -34.32 -6.40
N ALA A 83 -22.16 -35.22 -5.49
CA ALA A 83 -22.81 -34.82 -4.26
C ALA A 83 -21.92 -33.73 -3.63
N PRO A 84 -22.45 -32.55 -3.31
CA PRO A 84 -21.65 -31.50 -2.70
C PRO A 84 -21.02 -32.11 -1.45
N ALA A 85 -19.69 -32.26 -1.45
CA ALA A 85 -18.97 -32.63 -0.24
C ALA A 85 -19.44 -31.68 0.86
N PRO A 86 -19.74 -32.16 2.08
CA PRO A 86 -20.18 -31.30 3.16
C PRO A 86 -19.14 -30.20 3.29
N ALA A 87 -19.55 -28.97 2.98
CA ALA A 87 -18.67 -27.82 2.99
C ALA A 87 -18.00 -27.81 4.36
N SER A 88 -16.73 -28.20 4.39
CA SER A 88 -15.98 -28.22 5.64
C SER A 88 -16.08 -26.82 6.21
N ALA A 89 -16.42 -26.66 7.49
CA ALA A 89 -16.61 -25.35 8.11
C ALA A 89 -15.42 -24.39 7.89
N SER A 90 -14.24 -24.95 7.54
CA SER A 90 -13.04 -24.24 7.11
C SER A 90 -13.14 -23.54 5.74
N ALA A 91 -13.92 -24.08 4.79
CA ALA A 91 -14.16 -23.47 3.47
C ALA A 91 -15.13 -22.28 3.54
N LEU A 92 -16.02 -22.24 4.54
CA LEU A 92 -16.90 -21.09 4.80
C LEU A 92 -16.15 -19.87 5.36
N THR A 93 -14.98 -20.08 5.97
CA THR A 93 -14.06 -19.03 6.41
C THR A 93 -13.14 -18.53 5.30
N ALA A 94 -12.94 -19.30 4.24
CA ALA A 94 -12.23 -18.89 3.02
C ALA A 94 -13.14 -18.04 2.11
N ARG A 95 -13.83 -17.04 2.67
CA ARG A 95 -14.32 -15.92 1.86
C ARG A 95 -13.08 -15.17 1.40
N THR A 96 -12.53 -15.59 0.26
CA THR A 96 -11.52 -14.84 -0.49
C THR A 96 -12.01 -13.39 -0.54
N LEU A 97 -11.28 -12.49 0.14
CA LEU A 97 -11.51 -11.06 -0.01
C LEU A 97 -11.52 -10.77 -1.52
N PRO A 98 -12.44 -9.94 -2.03
CA PRO A 98 -12.40 -9.53 -3.43
C PRO A 98 -10.96 -9.11 -3.77
N ARG A 99 -10.36 -9.66 -4.85
CA ARG A 99 -8.93 -9.43 -5.18
C ARG A 99 -8.53 -7.97 -5.12
N ASP A 100 -9.46 -7.09 -5.46
CA ASP A 100 -9.31 -5.64 -5.43
C ASP A 100 -8.98 -5.16 -4.00
N VAL A 101 -9.65 -5.68 -2.97
CA VAL A 101 -9.36 -5.34 -1.56
C VAL A 101 -7.97 -5.80 -1.14
N ALA A 102 -7.57 -7.02 -1.54
CA ALA A 102 -6.27 -7.60 -1.20
C ALA A 102 -5.09 -6.86 -1.85
N LEU A 103 -5.36 -6.04 -2.88
CA LEU A 103 -4.39 -5.14 -3.51
C LEU A 103 -4.50 -3.72 -2.95
N LEU A 104 -5.69 -3.13 -2.97
CA LEU A 104 -5.91 -1.70 -2.74
C LEU A 104 -5.63 -1.29 -1.30
N LEU A 105 -6.02 -2.11 -0.31
CA LEU A 105 -5.80 -1.76 1.10
C LEU A 105 -4.30 -1.77 1.46
N PRO A 106 -3.52 -2.83 1.14
CA PRO A 106 -2.07 -2.79 1.28
C PRO A 106 -1.41 -1.65 0.52
N LEU A 107 -1.83 -1.40 -0.73
CA LEU A 107 -1.31 -0.30 -1.54
C LEU A 107 -1.50 1.06 -0.85
N ALA A 108 -2.69 1.31 -0.30
CA ALA A 108 -2.99 2.56 0.41
C ALA A 108 -2.15 2.70 1.68
N VAL A 109 -2.01 1.63 2.47
CA VAL A 109 -1.20 1.61 3.70
C VAL A 109 0.28 1.87 3.41
N VAL A 110 0.85 1.16 2.44
CA VAL A 110 2.25 1.32 2.03
C VAL A 110 2.51 2.72 1.52
N SER A 111 1.63 3.23 0.65
CA SER A 111 1.80 4.55 0.04
C SER A 111 1.67 5.65 1.10
N SER A 112 0.69 5.57 2.00
CA SER A 112 0.53 6.54 3.10
C SER A 112 1.73 6.53 4.03
N THR A 113 2.29 5.36 4.33
CA THR A 113 3.48 5.24 5.20
C THR A 113 4.72 5.80 4.52
N ALA A 114 4.88 5.56 3.21
CA ALA A 114 6.01 6.07 2.44
C ALA A 114 5.97 7.59 2.29
N ALA A 115 4.80 8.17 1.99
CA ALA A 115 4.60 9.62 1.96
C ALA A 115 4.91 10.27 3.33
N ALA A 116 4.50 9.62 4.42
CA ALA A 116 4.83 10.10 5.77
C ALA A 116 6.35 10.13 6.01
N GLY A 117 7.07 9.15 5.46
CA GLY A 117 8.53 9.09 5.48
C GLY A 117 9.18 10.27 4.76
N VAL A 118 8.62 10.73 3.63
CA VAL A 118 9.06 11.95 2.94
C VAL A 118 8.79 13.18 3.77
N HIS A 119 7.56 13.34 4.28
CA HIS A 119 7.23 14.52 5.07
C HIS A 119 8.07 14.65 6.34
N ALA A 120 8.38 13.52 6.98
CA ALA A 120 9.31 13.48 8.11
C ALA A 120 10.75 13.83 7.69
N ALA A 121 11.21 13.40 6.51
CA ALA A 121 12.54 13.73 5.99
C ALA A 121 12.70 15.22 5.69
N MET A 122 11.66 15.83 5.11
CA MET A 122 11.68 17.22 4.64
C MET A 122 11.40 18.23 5.75
N GLY A 123 10.70 17.84 6.82
CA GLY A 123 10.36 18.71 7.95
C GLY A 123 11.52 19.55 8.50
N PRO A 124 12.70 18.98 8.81
CA PRO A 124 13.88 19.73 9.26
C PRO A 124 14.32 20.87 8.34
N LEU A 125 14.28 20.64 7.03
CA LEU A 125 14.67 21.65 6.05
C LEU A 125 13.68 22.82 6.11
N HIS A 126 12.39 22.52 6.16
CA HIS A 126 11.34 23.53 6.23
C HIS A 126 11.24 24.23 7.59
N PHE A 127 11.66 23.62 8.70
CA PHE A 127 11.80 24.32 9.98
C PHE A 127 12.85 25.43 9.94
N ARG A 128 13.90 25.29 9.11
CA ARG A 128 14.92 26.33 8.90
C ARG A 128 14.42 27.49 8.05
N GLU A 129 13.44 27.24 7.18
CA GLU A 129 12.80 28.26 6.35
C GLU A 129 11.76 29.06 7.14
N ALA A 130 10.81 28.35 7.75
CA ALA A 130 9.80 28.94 8.63
C ALA A 130 9.16 27.86 9.53
N THR A 131 8.94 28.20 10.79
CA THR A 131 8.29 27.30 11.76
C THR A 131 6.95 26.75 11.24
N LEU A 132 6.15 27.57 10.54
CA LEU A 132 4.87 27.14 9.97
C LEU A 132 5.03 25.99 8.97
N PHE A 133 6.05 26.05 8.11
CA PHE A 133 6.30 25.01 7.11
C PHE A 133 6.74 23.72 7.79
N GLY A 134 7.72 23.78 8.70
CA GLY A 134 8.12 22.61 9.48
C GLY A 134 6.96 21.96 10.25
N LEU A 135 6.07 22.75 10.85
CA LEU A 135 4.86 22.25 11.51
C LEU A 135 3.89 21.57 10.55
N PHE A 136 3.73 22.09 9.33
CA PHE A 136 2.92 21.46 8.29
C PHE A 136 3.47 20.07 7.95
N PHE A 137 4.76 19.96 7.66
CA PHE A 137 5.41 18.68 7.32
C PHE A 137 5.33 17.67 8.47
N ALA A 138 5.61 18.10 9.71
CA ALA A 138 5.46 17.25 10.89
C ALA A 138 3.99 16.79 11.08
N GLY A 139 3.04 17.70 10.90
CA GLY A 139 1.61 17.42 10.98
C GLY A 139 1.15 16.44 9.90
N ALA A 140 1.61 16.60 8.66
CA ALA A 140 1.30 15.72 7.53
C ALA A 140 1.84 14.30 7.78
N ALA A 141 3.09 14.17 8.23
CA ALA A 141 3.69 12.89 8.58
C ALA A 141 2.88 12.18 9.69
N LEU A 142 2.56 12.89 10.78
CA LEU A 142 1.76 12.34 11.88
C LEU A 142 0.34 11.97 11.44
N ALA A 143 -0.29 12.78 10.61
CA ALA A 143 -1.63 12.51 10.09
C ALA A 143 -1.65 11.26 9.20
N GLN A 144 -0.65 11.07 8.32
CA GLN A 144 -0.54 9.89 7.46
C GLN A 144 -0.19 8.61 8.25
N LEU A 145 0.68 8.69 9.25
CA LEU A 145 0.97 7.56 10.15
C LEU A 145 -0.24 7.22 11.03
N GLY A 146 -0.90 8.24 11.59
CA GLY A 146 -2.11 8.08 12.39
C GLY A 146 -3.23 7.46 11.56
N TRP A 147 -3.44 7.93 10.34
CA TRP A 147 -4.39 7.35 9.39
C TRP A 147 -4.07 5.88 9.11
N THR A 148 -2.80 5.57 8.84
CA THR A 148 -2.34 4.20 8.62
C THR A 148 -2.68 3.31 9.81
N ALA A 149 -2.32 3.74 11.03
CA ALA A 149 -2.61 2.99 12.25
C ALA A 149 -4.11 2.77 12.48
N LEU A 150 -4.95 3.76 12.17
CA LEU A 150 -6.41 3.63 12.28
C LEU A 150 -6.97 2.63 11.27
N VAL A 151 -6.55 2.71 10.01
CA VAL A 151 -6.99 1.80 8.93
C VAL A 151 -6.55 0.36 9.18
N LEU A 152 -5.38 0.15 9.78
CA LEU A 152 -4.91 -1.18 10.21
C LEU A 152 -5.81 -1.80 11.30
N ARG A 153 -6.47 -0.97 12.13
CA ARG A 153 -7.36 -1.43 13.19
C ARG A 153 -8.78 -1.69 12.67
N SER A 154 -9.29 -0.79 11.84
CA SER A 154 -10.59 -0.93 11.20
C SER A 154 -10.67 -0.09 9.93
N VAL A 155 -11.18 -0.67 8.85
CA VAL A 155 -11.49 0.08 7.64
C VAL A 155 -12.92 0.60 7.75
N THR A 156 -13.11 1.90 7.56
CA THR A 156 -14.45 2.52 7.50
C THR A 156 -14.54 3.49 6.32
N PRO A 157 -15.74 3.76 5.77
CA PRO A 157 -15.90 4.76 4.72
C PRO A 157 -15.38 6.14 5.13
N ALA A 158 -15.54 6.50 6.41
CA ALA A 158 -15.07 7.76 6.94
C ALA A 158 -13.55 7.85 6.92
N LEU A 159 -12.85 6.78 7.34
CA LEU A 159 -11.39 6.70 7.25
C LEU A 159 -10.90 6.75 5.81
N LEU A 160 -11.55 6.02 4.88
CA LEU A 160 -11.16 6.08 3.46
C LEU A 160 -11.34 7.48 2.87
N ARG A 161 -12.44 8.16 3.18
CA ARG A 161 -12.65 9.56 2.77
C ARG A 161 -11.63 10.51 3.40
N ALA A 162 -11.27 10.30 4.67
CA ALA A 162 -10.21 11.07 5.33
C ALA A 162 -8.86 10.84 4.64
N GLY A 163 -8.57 9.60 4.23
CA GLY A 163 -7.37 9.27 3.46
C GLY A 163 -7.32 9.99 2.11
N VAL A 164 -8.44 10.02 1.39
CA VAL A 164 -8.56 10.82 0.15
C VAL A 164 -8.34 12.31 0.43
N ALA A 165 -9.05 12.88 1.41
CA ALA A 165 -9.02 14.31 1.67
C ALA A 165 -7.64 14.79 2.14
N LEU A 166 -6.99 14.06 3.05
CA LEU A 166 -5.66 14.38 3.57
C LEU A 166 -4.63 14.41 2.44
N ASN A 167 -4.53 13.33 1.67
CA ASN A 167 -3.50 13.19 0.64
C ASN A 167 -3.79 14.09 -0.57
N LEU A 168 -5.05 14.21 -0.99
CA LEU A 168 -5.40 15.16 -2.06
C LEU A 168 -5.15 16.61 -1.64
N GLY A 169 -5.39 16.95 -0.37
CA GLY A 169 -5.07 18.26 0.17
C GLY A 169 -3.57 18.58 0.08
N CYS A 170 -2.72 17.60 0.42
CA CYS A 170 -1.26 17.75 0.30
C CYS A 170 -0.83 17.92 -1.17
N VAL A 171 -1.33 17.08 -2.08
CA VAL A 171 -1.04 17.19 -3.52
C VAL A 171 -1.51 18.53 -4.09
N VAL A 172 -2.70 19.00 -3.73
CA VAL A 172 -3.24 20.29 -4.22
C VAL A 172 -2.41 21.45 -3.68
N LEU A 173 -2.05 21.41 -2.39
CA LEU A 173 -1.20 22.44 -1.80
C LEU A 173 0.17 22.48 -2.49
N TRP A 174 0.80 21.32 -2.66
CA TRP A 174 2.06 21.19 -3.39
C TRP A 174 1.95 21.70 -4.83
N ALA A 175 0.91 21.31 -5.57
CA ALA A 175 0.70 21.81 -6.93
C ALA A 175 0.57 23.34 -6.94
N ALA A 176 -0.08 23.93 -5.93
CA ALA A 176 -0.19 25.38 -5.81
C ALA A 176 1.17 26.06 -5.55
N THR A 177 2.01 25.50 -4.68
CA THR A 177 3.36 26.05 -4.45
C THR A 177 4.24 26.00 -5.70
N ARG A 178 4.06 25.01 -6.57
CA ARG A 178 4.81 24.85 -7.83
C ARG A 178 4.25 25.64 -9.01
N ALA A 179 2.95 25.98 -8.99
CA ALA A 179 2.30 26.74 -10.07
C ALA A 179 2.28 28.25 -9.81
N TRP A 180 2.02 28.65 -8.56
CA TRP A 180 1.78 30.06 -8.20
C TRP A 180 2.58 30.55 -6.99
N GLY A 181 3.20 29.64 -6.23
CA GLY A 181 3.65 29.95 -4.88
C GLY A 181 2.47 30.03 -3.90
N LEU A 182 2.70 30.61 -2.72
CA LEU A 182 1.69 30.82 -1.69
C LEU A 182 1.40 32.30 -1.46
N PRO A 183 0.11 32.67 -1.29
CA PRO A 183 -0.28 34.06 -1.08
C PRO A 183 0.21 34.59 0.28
N LEU A 184 -0.11 35.87 0.55
CA LEU A 184 0.21 36.53 1.84
C LEU A 184 1.71 36.64 2.14
N GLY A 185 2.54 36.62 1.10
CA GLY A 185 3.99 36.69 1.24
C GLY A 185 4.63 35.44 1.83
N LEU A 186 3.89 34.34 1.98
CA LEU A 186 4.42 33.07 2.48
C LEU A 186 5.44 32.48 1.51
N MET A 187 5.14 32.49 0.21
CA MET A 187 6.04 31.99 -0.82
C MET A 187 5.73 32.70 -2.14
N PRO A 188 6.32 33.88 -2.40
CA PRO A 188 5.88 34.77 -3.47
C PRO A 188 6.21 34.26 -4.88
N THR A 189 7.12 33.30 -5.01
CA THR A 189 7.54 32.73 -6.29
C THR A 189 7.31 31.22 -6.30
N PRO A 190 6.90 30.63 -7.44
CA PRO A 190 6.81 29.19 -7.58
C PRO A 190 8.16 28.51 -7.33
N GLU A 191 8.13 27.40 -6.61
CA GLU A 191 9.31 26.58 -6.33
C GLU A 191 9.56 25.56 -7.44
N PRO A 192 10.82 25.14 -7.66
CA PRO A 192 11.15 24.06 -8.58
C PRO A 192 10.60 22.72 -8.07
N VAL A 193 10.36 21.79 -9.00
CA VAL A 193 9.92 20.44 -8.66
C VAL A 193 11.14 19.57 -8.34
N GLY A 194 11.22 19.09 -7.10
CA GLY A 194 12.27 18.20 -6.63
C GLY A 194 11.94 16.70 -6.76
N PRO A 195 12.94 15.82 -6.60
CA PRO A 195 12.70 14.37 -6.60
C PRO A 195 11.88 13.90 -5.38
N TRP A 196 12.08 14.53 -4.21
CA TRP A 196 11.29 14.26 -3.00
C TRP A 196 9.81 14.62 -3.19
N ASP A 197 9.55 15.76 -3.83
CA ASP A 197 8.20 16.21 -4.19
C ASP A 197 7.46 15.17 -5.03
N LEU A 198 8.09 14.72 -6.12
CA LEU A 198 7.49 13.77 -7.05
C LEU A 198 7.22 12.43 -6.36
N ALA A 199 8.13 11.99 -5.49
CA ALA A 199 7.95 10.76 -4.73
C ALA A 199 6.77 10.88 -3.76
N ALA A 200 6.69 11.96 -2.98
CA ALA A 200 5.55 12.24 -2.10
C ALA A 200 4.23 12.28 -2.88
N ALA A 201 4.16 13.07 -3.95
CA ALA A 201 2.97 13.20 -4.77
C ALA A 201 2.54 11.87 -5.38
N ALA A 202 3.47 11.04 -5.85
CA ALA A 202 3.17 9.71 -6.38
C ALA A 202 2.55 8.79 -5.33
N TRP A 203 3.10 8.77 -4.11
CA TRP A 203 2.53 7.98 -3.01
C TRP A 203 1.17 8.52 -2.54
N GLU A 204 1.03 9.83 -2.41
CA GLU A 204 -0.24 10.48 -2.02
C GLU A 204 -1.35 10.19 -3.05
N LEU A 205 -1.04 10.30 -4.34
CA LEU A 205 -1.96 9.90 -5.42
C LEU A 205 -2.28 8.40 -5.38
N GLY A 206 -1.31 7.56 -5.00
CA GLY A 206 -1.52 6.14 -4.74
C GLY A 206 -2.56 5.88 -3.64
N VAL A 207 -2.48 6.62 -2.53
CA VAL A 207 -3.49 6.57 -1.44
C VAL A 207 -4.85 7.02 -1.96
N VAL A 208 -4.91 8.15 -2.67
CA VAL A 208 -6.15 8.70 -3.22
C VAL A 208 -6.82 7.70 -4.16
N ALA A 209 -6.07 7.14 -5.12
CA ALA A 209 -6.58 6.18 -6.09
C ALA A 209 -7.09 4.91 -5.40
N ALA A 210 -6.32 4.37 -4.45
CA ALA A 210 -6.69 3.16 -3.73
C ALA A 210 -7.93 3.35 -2.86
N CYS A 211 -7.99 4.43 -2.07
CA CYS A 211 -9.15 4.74 -1.23
C CYS A 211 -10.40 5.04 -2.07
N ALA A 212 -10.27 5.80 -3.17
CA ALA A 212 -11.37 6.09 -4.06
C ALA A 212 -11.91 4.82 -4.73
N ALA A 213 -11.03 3.90 -5.15
CA ALA A 213 -11.43 2.62 -5.69
C ALA A 213 -12.17 1.76 -4.64
N LEU A 214 -11.67 1.69 -3.40
CA LEU A 214 -12.34 0.99 -2.30
C LEU A 214 -13.72 1.59 -1.98
N LEU A 215 -13.85 2.92 -1.99
CA LEU A 215 -15.13 3.61 -1.79
C LEU A 215 -16.13 3.33 -2.91
N ARG A 216 -15.66 3.23 -4.16
CA ARG A 216 -16.50 2.90 -5.33
C ARG A 216 -16.93 1.44 -5.37
N ALA A 217 -16.08 0.53 -4.91
CA ALA A 217 -16.32 -0.90 -4.97
C ALA A 217 -17.48 -1.40 -4.08
N ARG A 218 -18.04 -0.55 -3.20
CA ARG A 218 -19.17 -0.85 -2.27
C ARG A 218 -19.07 -2.27 -1.71
N PRO A 219 -18.15 -2.55 -0.75
CA PRO A 219 -17.98 -3.90 -0.24
C PRO A 219 -19.32 -4.48 0.25
N PRO A 220 -19.54 -5.79 0.12
CA PRO A 220 -20.81 -6.43 0.43
C PRO A 220 -21.20 -6.10 1.88
N THR A 221 -22.20 -5.23 2.02
CA THR A 221 -22.95 -4.82 3.22
C THR A 221 -22.19 -4.30 4.45
N SER A 222 -20.87 -4.49 4.62
CA SER A 222 -20.08 -3.87 5.68
C SER A 222 -18.57 -3.89 5.44
N TYR A 223 -17.87 -2.82 5.81
CA TYR A 223 -16.40 -2.83 5.94
C TYR A 223 -15.94 -3.57 7.22
N ALA A 224 -16.88 -3.96 8.09
CA ALA A 224 -16.59 -4.72 9.30
C ALA A 224 -15.93 -6.05 8.95
N GLY A 225 -14.70 -6.24 9.42
CA GLY A 225 -13.90 -7.44 9.16
C GLY A 225 -12.88 -7.31 8.03
N LEU A 226 -12.86 -6.19 7.29
CA LEU A 226 -11.71 -5.86 6.44
C LEU A 226 -10.50 -5.60 7.33
N ARG A 227 -9.64 -6.61 7.42
CA ARG A 227 -8.32 -6.50 8.02
C ARG A 227 -7.30 -6.47 6.91
N LEU A 228 -6.17 -5.81 7.15
CA LEU A 228 -5.01 -5.97 6.29
C LEU A 228 -4.71 -7.47 6.19
N PRO A 229 -4.67 -8.06 4.99
CA PRO A 229 -4.29 -9.46 4.84
C PRO A 229 -2.90 -9.66 5.44
N ALA A 230 -2.61 -10.87 5.90
CA ALA A 230 -1.23 -11.22 6.23
C ALA A 230 -0.36 -10.90 5.01
N TRP A 231 0.86 -10.40 5.23
CA TRP A 231 1.71 -9.92 4.12
C TRP A 231 1.95 -11.03 3.07
N VAL A 232 1.98 -12.30 3.50
CA VAL A 232 2.08 -13.46 2.59
C VAL A 232 0.94 -13.56 1.57
N ASP A 233 -0.23 -12.98 1.87
CA ASP A 233 -1.43 -13.02 1.03
C ASP A 233 -1.58 -11.74 0.17
N TRP A 234 -0.62 -10.82 0.24
CA TRP A 234 -0.69 -9.59 -0.55
C TRP A 234 -0.58 -9.89 -2.05
N HIS A 235 -1.36 -9.15 -2.84
CA HIS A 235 -1.20 -9.17 -4.27
C HIS A 235 0.23 -8.72 -4.65
N ARG A 236 0.85 -9.37 -5.65
CA ARG A 236 2.23 -9.08 -6.08
C ARG A 236 2.48 -7.59 -6.30
N GLY A 237 1.51 -6.88 -6.89
CA GLY A 237 1.59 -5.44 -7.09
C GLY A 237 1.80 -4.65 -5.78
N ALA A 238 1.08 -4.98 -4.70
CA ALA A 238 1.27 -4.32 -3.40
C ALA A 238 2.64 -4.63 -2.79
N THR A 239 3.11 -5.89 -2.91
CA THR A 239 4.44 -6.28 -2.45
C THR A 239 5.53 -5.55 -3.24
N THR A 240 5.39 -5.46 -4.57
CA THR A 240 6.31 -4.69 -5.42
C THR A 240 6.32 -3.22 -5.03
N THR A 241 5.14 -2.61 -4.81
CA THR A 241 5.09 -1.22 -4.33
C THR A 241 5.80 -1.06 -2.99
N ALA A 242 5.61 -1.98 -2.03
CA ALA A 242 6.32 -1.92 -0.75
C ALA A 242 7.85 -1.96 -0.91
N VAL A 243 8.35 -2.88 -1.74
CA VAL A 243 9.79 -2.99 -2.04
C VAL A 243 10.30 -1.70 -2.69
N VAL A 244 9.62 -1.23 -3.74
CA VAL A 244 9.99 -0.01 -4.46
C VAL A 244 9.96 1.20 -3.54
N SER A 245 8.96 1.30 -2.65
CA SER A 245 8.86 2.41 -1.71
C SER A 245 10.04 2.47 -0.75
N VAL A 246 10.45 1.33 -0.18
CA VAL A 246 11.61 1.25 0.72
C VAL A 246 12.89 1.62 -0.03
N LEU A 247 13.09 1.09 -1.24
CA LEU A 247 14.27 1.38 -2.05
C LEU A 247 14.31 2.85 -2.48
N ALA A 248 13.18 3.42 -2.90
CA ALA A 248 13.08 4.81 -3.29
C ALA A 248 13.40 5.76 -2.12
N LEU A 249 12.83 5.50 -0.93
CA LEU A 249 13.18 6.26 0.28
C LEU A 249 14.66 6.15 0.60
N LEU A 250 15.24 4.94 0.56
CA LEU A 250 16.66 4.76 0.81
C LEU A 250 17.54 5.53 -0.18
N VAL A 251 17.24 5.44 -1.48
CA VAL A 251 17.98 6.16 -2.53
C VAL A 251 17.86 7.66 -2.33
N LEU A 252 16.65 8.18 -2.08
CA LEU A 252 16.44 9.60 -1.82
C LEU A 252 17.26 10.07 -0.60
N SER A 253 17.19 9.35 0.52
CA SER A 253 17.94 9.66 1.74
C SER A 253 19.46 9.63 1.54
N LEU A 254 19.98 8.72 0.72
CA LEU A 254 21.42 8.56 0.48
C LEU A 254 21.96 9.45 -0.65
N SER A 255 21.11 9.88 -1.58
CA SER A 255 21.52 10.64 -2.76
C SER A 255 22.04 12.04 -2.43
N GLY A 256 21.74 12.56 -1.24
CA GLY A 256 21.95 13.97 -0.92
C GLY A 256 21.11 14.91 -1.77
N ALA A 257 20.12 14.39 -2.52
CA ALA A 257 19.17 15.22 -3.25
C ALA A 257 18.48 16.15 -2.26
N GLY A 258 18.66 17.45 -2.46
CA GLY A 258 17.91 18.47 -1.73
C GLY A 258 16.42 18.38 -2.01
N GLY A 259 15.63 18.90 -1.07
CA GLY A 259 14.28 19.38 -1.37
C GLY A 259 14.31 20.51 -2.37
#